data_AF-A0A5E4W8U5-F1
#
_entry.id   AF-A0A5E4W8U5-F1
#
_cell.length_a   1.000
_cell.length_b   1.000
_cell.length_c   1.000
_cell.angle_alpha   90.00
_cell.angle_beta   90.00
_cell.angle_gamma   90.00
#
_symmetry.space_group_name_H-M   'P 1'
#
loop_
_entity.id
_entity.type
_entity.pdbx_description
1 polymer ?
#
loop_
_entity_poly.entity_id
_entity_poly.type
_entity_poly.pdbx_seq_one_letter_code
_entity_poly.pdbx_strand_id
1 'polypeptide(L)'
;MSELIDITALRTHLSIKTQRKDASASRWRTLQRESVAAKEAHASCLSALELTASTFVARQREILQRLREGVTSLANIDLAHARIRTMRDEIDSLRLRCDTLKAELDEAIAAEEAARLVMVKREMELQKLESVYEHTAQTLRSIKSRLAAKELTDLCGAYAKQRTPDRKHP
;
A
#
# COMPACT_ATOMS: atom_id res chain seq x y z
N MET A 1 -42.00 -11.78 2.09
CA MET A 1 -40.93 -12.80 2.13
C MET A 1 -39.72 -12.31 1.31
N SER A 2 -39.07 -11.22 1.73
CA SER A 2 -38.11 -10.48 0.88
C SER A 2 -36.67 -10.41 1.39
N GLU A 3 -36.32 -11.04 2.53
CA GLU A 3 -35.00 -10.80 3.16
C GLU A 3 -34.33 -12.08 3.67
N LEU A 4 -34.55 -13.21 2.98
CA LEU A 4 -33.61 -14.33 3.10
C LEU A 4 -32.49 -14.07 2.09
N ILE A 5 -31.55 -13.22 2.49
CA ILE A 5 -30.29 -13.08 1.76
C ILE A 5 -29.67 -14.47 1.66
N ASP A 6 -29.46 -14.94 0.43
CA ASP A 6 -28.80 -16.21 0.17
C ASP A 6 -27.39 -16.15 0.80
N ILE A 7 -27.14 -17.01 1.81
CA ILE A 7 -25.84 -17.13 2.48
C ILE A 7 -24.71 -17.31 1.44
N THR A 8 -25.01 -17.99 0.33
CA THR A 8 -24.07 -18.23 -0.76
C THR A 8 -23.64 -16.92 -1.42
N ALA A 9 -24.58 -15.98 -1.63
CA ALA A 9 -24.27 -14.67 -2.18
C ALA A 9 -23.41 -13.83 -1.22
N LEU A 10 -23.69 -13.85 0.09
CA LEU A 10 -22.86 -13.17 1.08
C LEU A 10 -21.45 -13.76 1.18
N ARG A 11 -21.33 -15.10 1.13
CA ARG A 11 -20.02 -15.77 1.15
C ARG A 11 -19.18 -15.41 -0.07
N THR A 12 -19.80 -15.40 -1.26
CA THR A 12 -19.12 -15.00 -2.49
C THR A 12 -18.68 -13.53 -2.42
N HIS A 13 -19.54 -12.63 -1.92
CA HIS A 13 -19.19 -11.24 -1.74
C HIS A 13 -18.01 -11.05 -0.77
N LEU A 14 -18.02 -11.78 0.35
CA LEU A 14 -16.93 -11.78 1.32
C LEU A 14 -15.61 -12.22 0.66
N SER A 15 -15.63 -13.35 -0.08
CA SER A 15 -14.46 -13.85 -0.81
C SER A 15 -13.89 -12.83 -1.79
N ILE A 16 -14.74 -12.17 -2.59
CA ILE A 16 -14.32 -11.12 -3.53
C ILE A 16 -13.69 -9.93 -2.79
N LYS A 17 -14.28 -9.51 -1.66
CA LYS A 17 -13.76 -8.38 -0.87
C LYS A 17 -12.41 -8.73 -0.22
N THR A 18 -12.24 -9.95 0.28
CA THR A 18 -10.94 -10.45 0.78
C THR A 18 -9.87 -10.40 -0.31
N GLN A 19 -10.16 -10.95 -1.50
CA GLN A 19 -9.22 -10.90 -2.64
C GLN A 19 -8.83 -9.45 -3.00
N ARG A 20 -9.79 -8.53 -2.98
CA ARG A 20 -9.52 -7.10 -3.24
C ARG A 20 -8.66 -6.45 -2.15
N LYS A 21 -8.83 -6.84 -0.88
CA LYS A 21 -7.95 -6.40 0.22
C LYS A 21 -6.53 -6.91 -0.01
N ASP A 22 -6.37 -8.19 -0.31
CA ASP A 22 -5.06 -8.81 -0.51
C ASP A 22 -4.32 -8.22 -1.71
N ALA A 23 -5.04 -7.95 -2.80
CA ALA A 23 -4.49 -7.25 -3.97
C ALA A 23 -4.03 -5.82 -3.61
N SER A 24 -4.79 -5.09 -2.79
CA SER A 24 -4.38 -3.77 -2.28
C SER A 24 -3.15 -3.84 -1.38
N ALA A 25 -3.09 -4.81 -0.48
CA ALA A 25 -1.94 -5.02 0.40
C ALA A 25 -0.68 -5.42 -0.39
N SER A 26 -0.84 -6.23 -1.45
CA SER A 26 0.24 -6.56 -2.37
C SER A 26 0.74 -5.32 -3.11
N ARG A 27 -0.18 -4.51 -3.66
CA ARG A 27 0.17 -3.26 -4.34
C ARG A 27 0.89 -2.27 -3.42
N TRP A 28 0.41 -2.09 -2.19
CA TRP A 28 1.06 -1.21 -1.21
C TRP A 28 2.49 -1.68 -0.89
N ARG A 29 2.72 -2.99 -0.71
CA ARG A 29 4.07 -3.54 -0.49
C ARG A 29 5.01 -3.34 -1.68
N THR A 30 4.49 -3.30 -2.90
CA THR A 30 5.31 -2.96 -4.08
C THR A 30 5.68 -1.48 -4.08
N LEU A 31 4.71 -0.59 -3.89
CA LEU A 31 4.95 0.86 -3.82
C LEU A 31 5.87 1.25 -2.66
N GLN A 32 5.77 0.56 -1.53
CA GLN A 32 6.67 0.75 -0.40
C GLN A 32 8.13 0.43 -0.77
N ARG A 33 8.37 -0.64 -1.54
CA ARG A 33 9.72 -0.97 -2.02
C ARG A 33 10.23 0.04 -3.03
N GLU A 34 9.37 0.54 -3.91
CA GLU A 34 9.69 1.60 -4.86
C GLU A 34 10.06 2.91 -4.15
N SER A 35 9.29 3.31 -3.13
CA SER A 35 9.57 4.46 -2.25
C SER A 35 10.92 4.33 -1.54
N VAL A 36 11.25 3.13 -1.02
CA VAL A 36 12.56 2.88 -0.41
C VAL A 36 13.70 2.99 -1.43
N ALA A 37 13.54 2.39 -2.62
CA ALA A 37 14.54 2.48 -3.68
C ALA A 37 14.76 3.93 -4.15
N ALA A 38 13.69 4.72 -4.26
CA ALA A 38 13.77 6.14 -4.60
C ALA A 38 14.52 6.94 -3.53
N LYS A 39 14.31 6.64 -2.24
CA LYS A 39 15.05 7.27 -1.11
C LYS A 39 16.54 7.00 -1.22
N GLU A 40 16.91 5.75 -1.47
CA GLU A 40 18.30 5.32 -1.62
C GLU A 40 18.96 5.99 -2.84
N ALA A 41 18.27 6.04 -3.98
CA ALA A 41 18.76 6.69 -5.19
C ALA A 41 18.99 8.19 -5.00
N HIS A 42 18.04 8.90 -4.37
CA HIS A 42 18.18 10.32 -4.06
C HIS A 42 19.32 10.59 -3.06
N ALA A 43 19.43 9.78 -2.00
CA ALA A 43 20.52 9.90 -1.03
C ALA A 43 21.90 9.67 -1.68
N SER A 44 22.01 8.65 -2.54
CA SER A 44 23.23 8.39 -3.31
C SER A 44 23.60 9.56 -4.23
N CYS A 45 22.60 10.17 -4.89
CA CYS A 45 22.82 11.37 -5.71
C CYS A 45 23.35 12.54 -4.88
N LEU A 46 22.75 12.82 -3.72
CA LEU A 46 23.21 13.90 -2.84
C LEU A 46 24.65 13.68 -2.38
N SER A 47 25.00 12.45 -1.98
CA SER A 47 26.39 12.14 -1.62
C SER A 47 27.36 12.33 -2.79
N ALA A 48 26.96 11.97 -4.02
CA ALA A 48 27.77 12.20 -5.21
C ALA A 48 27.94 13.70 -5.53
N LEU A 49 26.88 14.50 -5.34
CA LEU A 49 26.91 15.94 -5.50
C LEU A 49 27.85 16.60 -4.47
N GLU A 50 27.76 16.20 -3.20
CA GLU A 50 28.62 16.69 -2.12
C GLU A 50 30.10 16.36 -2.37
N LEU A 51 30.38 15.13 -2.80
CA LEU A 51 31.74 14.71 -3.13
C LEU A 51 32.30 15.48 -4.33
N THR A 52 31.48 15.66 -5.39
CA THR A 52 31.88 16.39 -6.60
C THR A 52 32.12 17.86 -6.28
N ALA A 53 31.23 18.49 -5.50
CA ALA A 53 31.39 19.87 -5.05
C ALA A 53 32.65 20.06 -4.18
N SER A 54 32.92 19.14 -3.27
CA SER A 54 34.12 19.17 -2.43
C SER A 54 35.39 19.03 -3.26
N THR A 55 35.40 18.10 -4.21
CA THR A 55 36.51 17.88 -5.15
C THR A 55 36.75 19.11 -6.03
N PHE A 56 35.67 19.75 -6.48
CA PHE A 56 35.74 21.00 -7.24
C PHE A 56 36.40 22.12 -6.45
N VAL A 57 36.00 22.34 -5.19
CA VAL A 57 36.61 23.38 -4.34
C VAL A 57 38.10 23.10 -4.13
N ALA A 58 38.49 21.85 -3.88
CA ALA A 58 39.90 21.47 -3.73
C ALA A 58 40.71 21.73 -5.02
N ARG A 59 40.21 21.29 -6.17
CA ARG A 59 40.86 21.50 -7.48
C ARG A 59 40.92 22.97 -7.87
N GLN A 60 39.87 23.74 -7.60
CA GLN A 60 39.84 25.16 -7.87
C GLN A 60 40.92 25.89 -7.06
N ARG A 61 41.09 25.55 -5.77
CA ARG A 61 42.17 26.12 -4.94
C ARG A 61 43.55 25.76 -5.48
N GLU A 62 43.78 24.50 -5.86
CA GLU A 62 45.05 24.06 -6.45
C GLU A 62 45.38 24.82 -7.74
N ILE A 63 44.39 24.99 -8.63
CA ILE A 63 44.53 25.76 -9.86
C ILE A 63 44.91 27.22 -9.55
N LEU A 64 44.18 27.88 -8.65
CA LEU A 64 44.45 29.27 -8.28
C LEU A 64 45.81 29.44 -7.59
N GLN A 65 46.23 28.47 -6.78
CA GLN A 65 47.55 28.48 -6.15
C GLN A 65 48.67 28.38 -7.19
N ARG A 66 48.56 27.47 -8.18
CA ARG A 66 49.53 27.35 -9.28
C ARG A 66 49.59 28.61 -10.14
N LEU A 67 48.45 29.24 -10.40
CA LEU A 67 48.41 30.51 -11.13
C LEU A 67 49.11 31.64 -10.35
N ARG A 68 49.00 31.65 -9.00
CA ARG A 68 49.65 32.63 -8.13
C ARG A 68 51.17 32.42 -8.01
N GLU A 69 51.62 31.17 -7.98
CA GLU A 69 53.03 30.80 -7.76
C GLU A 69 53.88 30.84 -9.05
N GLY A 70 53.26 30.82 -10.24
CA GLY A 70 53.96 30.82 -11.52
C GLY A 70 53.74 32.10 -12.35
N VAL A 71 54.75 32.49 -13.14
CA VAL A 71 54.56 33.40 -14.29
C VAL A 71 53.74 32.64 -15.33
N THR A 72 52.42 32.72 -15.23
CA THR A 72 51.51 31.92 -16.06
C THR A 72 51.18 32.66 -17.35
N SER A 73 51.45 32.00 -18.49
CA SER A 73 51.05 32.52 -19.80
C SER A 73 49.52 32.60 -19.86
N LEU A 74 49.00 33.50 -20.70
CA LEU A 74 47.56 33.64 -20.94
C LEU A 74 46.89 32.29 -21.28
N ALA A 75 47.58 31.45 -22.06
CA ALA A 75 47.10 30.11 -22.42
C ALA A 75 46.87 29.18 -21.21
N ASN A 76 47.70 29.28 -20.15
CA ASN A 76 47.53 28.49 -18.94
C ASN A 76 46.35 28.96 -18.10
N ILE A 77 46.07 30.27 -18.12
CA ILE A 77 44.90 30.87 -17.46
C ILE A 77 43.62 30.44 -18.20
N ASP A 78 43.62 30.47 -19.53
CA ASP A 78 42.47 30.04 -20.33
C ASP A 78 42.16 28.56 -20.13
N LEU A 79 43.19 27.70 -20.08
CA LEU A 79 43.01 26.27 -19.79
C LEU A 79 42.46 26.03 -18.38
N ALA A 80 42.93 26.78 -17.39
CA ALA A 80 42.42 26.73 -16.02
C ALA A 80 40.94 27.13 -15.96
N HIS A 81 40.56 28.21 -16.64
CA HIS A 81 39.17 28.64 -16.73
C HIS A 81 38.28 27.61 -17.43
N ALA A 82 38.74 27.00 -18.52
CA ALA A 82 38.01 25.95 -19.21
C ALA A 82 37.74 24.74 -18.29
N ARG A 83 38.75 24.29 -17.55
CA ARG A 83 38.61 23.20 -16.56
C ARG A 83 37.61 23.53 -15.46
N ILE A 84 37.68 24.75 -14.91
CA ILE A 84 36.73 25.21 -13.88
C ILE A 84 35.30 25.21 -14.42
N ARG A 85 35.11 25.66 -15.67
CA ARG A 85 33.80 25.66 -16.32
C ARG A 85 33.24 24.25 -16.47
N THR A 86 34.01 23.31 -17.02
CA THR A 86 33.56 21.92 -17.18
C THR A 86 33.16 21.27 -15.86
N MET A 87 33.96 21.44 -14.80
CA MET A 87 33.61 20.90 -13.48
C MET A 87 32.36 21.56 -12.88
N ARG A 88 32.11 22.84 -13.18
CA ARG A 88 30.87 23.51 -12.78
C ARG A 88 29.67 22.93 -13.52
N ASP A 89 29.79 22.71 -14.83
CA ASP A 89 28.74 22.10 -15.64
C ASP A 89 28.39 20.68 -15.13
N GLU A 90 29.37 19.91 -14.68
CA GLU A 90 29.16 18.60 -14.03
C GLU A 90 28.38 18.71 -12.71
N ILE A 91 28.70 19.69 -11.87
CA ILE A 91 27.97 19.95 -10.61
C ILE A 91 26.52 20.35 -10.89
N ASP A 92 26.32 21.25 -11.86
CA ASP A 92 24.98 21.73 -12.22
C ASP A 92 24.12 20.59 -12.79
N SER A 93 24.72 19.71 -13.59
CA SER A 93 24.09 18.48 -14.10
C SER A 93 23.70 17.52 -12.97
N LEU A 94 24.61 17.25 -12.02
CA LEU A 94 24.32 16.41 -10.86
C LEU A 94 23.22 17.02 -9.98
N ARG A 95 23.24 18.34 -9.79
CA ARG A 95 22.22 19.05 -9.02
C ARG A 95 20.84 18.88 -9.65
N LEU A 96 20.72 19.10 -10.95
CA LEU A 96 19.48 18.89 -11.69
C LEU A 96 18.98 17.44 -11.56
N ARG A 97 19.90 16.46 -11.61
CA ARG A 97 19.57 15.06 -11.38
C ARG A 97 19.04 14.81 -9.97
N CYS A 98 19.65 15.39 -8.95
CA CYS A 98 19.17 15.22 -7.57
C CYS A 98 17.80 15.88 -7.38
N ASP A 99 17.56 17.05 -7.98
CA ASP A 99 16.23 17.69 -7.96
C ASP A 99 15.17 16.83 -8.65
N THR A 100 15.53 16.17 -9.76
CA THR A 100 14.64 15.23 -10.48
C THR A 100 14.32 14.01 -9.61
N LEU A 101 15.34 13.38 -9.03
CA LEU A 101 15.18 12.23 -8.13
C LEU A 101 14.38 12.58 -6.88
N LYS A 102 14.48 13.82 -6.40
CA LYS A 102 13.66 14.31 -5.29
C LYS A 102 12.18 14.37 -5.67
N ALA A 103 11.87 14.88 -6.86
CA ALA A 103 10.49 14.90 -7.35
C ALA A 103 9.92 13.47 -7.53
N GLU A 104 10.72 12.55 -8.08
CA GLU A 104 10.35 11.12 -8.18
C GLU A 104 10.13 10.48 -6.81
N LEU A 105 10.97 10.82 -5.82
CA LEU A 105 10.82 10.37 -4.44
C LEU A 105 9.51 10.90 -3.82
N ASP A 106 9.21 12.18 -3.97
CA ASP A 106 7.99 12.79 -3.44
C ASP A 106 6.74 12.14 -4.06
N GLU A 107 6.77 11.85 -5.37
CA GLU A 107 5.70 11.11 -6.07
C GLU A 107 5.56 9.67 -5.55
N ALA A 108 6.67 8.96 -5.36
CA ALA A 108 6.66 7.59 -4.84
C ALA A 108 6.10 7.51 -3.41
N ILE A 109 6.46 8.47 -2.54
CA ILE A 109 5.91 8.58 -1.18
C ILE A 109 4.40 8.84 -1.24
N ALA A 110 3.97 9.80 -2.07
CA ALA A 110 2.56 10.12 -2.20
C ALA A 110 1.74 8.91 -2.72
N ALA A 111 2.27 8.16 -3.68
CA ALA A 111 1.66 6.95 -4.20
C ALA A 111 1.57 5.82 -3.14
N GLU A 112 2.63 5.63 -2.35
CA GLU A 112 2.65 4.70 -1.22
C GLU A 112 1.56 5.04 -0.20
N GLU A 113 1.47 6.30 0.22
CA GLU A 113 0.49 6.76 1.19
C GLU A 113 -0.95 6.64 0.68
N ALA A 114 -1.20 7.00 -0.57
CA ALA A 114 -2.50 6.82 -1.21
C ALA A 114 -2.91 5.35 -1.24
N ALA A 115 -1.98 4.44 -1.59
CA ALA A 115 -2.25 3.01 -1.57
C ALA A 115 -2.51 2.47 -0.15
N ARG A 116 -1.79 2.98 0.86
CA ARG A 116 -2.02 2.64 2.27
C ARG A 116 -3.44 3.02 2.70
N LEU A 117 -3.90 4.23 2.37
CA LEU A 117 -5.26 4.68 2.69
C LEU A 117 -6.33 3.80 2.03
N VAL A 118 -6.12 3.41 0.77
CA VAL A 118 -7.03 2.49 0.06
C VAL A 118 -7.08 1.11 0.73
N MET A 119 -5.92 0.57 1.13
CA MET A 119 -5.85 -0.70 1.84
C MET A 119 -6.62 -0.66 3.17
N VAL A 120 -6.38 0.38 4.00
CA VAL A 120 -7.06 0.56 5.29
C VAL A 120 -8.58 0.70 5.09
N LYS A 121 -9.01 1.49 4.09
CA LYS A 121 -10.44 1.63 3.77
C LYS A 121 -11.06 0.28 3.41
N ARG A 122 -10.39 -0.53 2.58
CA ARG A 122 -10.88 -1.87 2.20
C ARG A 122 -10.93 -2.83 3.37
N GLU A 123 -9.97 -2.75 4.29
CA GLU A 123 -9.98 -3.54 5.52
C GLU A 123 -11.18 -3.18 6.42
N MET A 124 -11.47 -1.90 6.62
CA MET A 124 -12.66 -1.46 7.35
C MET A 124 -13.97 -1.91 6.68
N GLU A 125 -14.05 -1.84 5.35
CA GLU A 125 -15.21 -2.36 4.61
C GLU A 125 -15.38 -3.87 4.78
N LEU A 126 -14.28 -4.62 4.77
CA LEU A 126 -14.30 -6.07 4.97
C LEU A 126 -14.76 -6.43 6.39
N GLN A 127 -14.24 -5.76 7.42
CA GLN A 127 -14.67 -5.96 8.81
C GLN A 127 -16.17 -5.72 9.00
N LYS A 128 -16.72 -4.68 8.38
CA LYS A 128 -18.18 -4.43 8.39
C LYS A 128 -18.95 -5.57 7.74
N LEU A 129 -18.47 -6.09 6.61
CA LEU A 129 -19.12 -7.20 5.91
C LEU A 129 -19.03 -8.51 6.68
N GLU A 130 -17.89 -8.79 7.33
CA GLU A 130 -17.69 -9.94 8.21
C GLU A 130 -18.69 -9.93 9.36
N SER A 131 -18.88 -8.78 10.01
CA SER A 131 -19.88 -8.60 11.07
C SER A 131 -21.31 -8.89 10.60
N VAL A 132 -21.69 -8.39 9.41
CA VAL A 132 -23.00 -8.68 8.81
C VAL A 132 -23.18 -10.16 8.49
N TYR A 133 -22.14 -10.80 7.93
CA TYR A 133 -22.16 -12.23 7.62
C TYR A 133 -22.33 -13.06 8.90
N GLU A 134 -21.59 -12.75 9.95
CA GLU A 134 -21.64 -13.47 11.22
C GLU A 134 -22.99 -13.35 11.90
N HIS A 135 -23.55 -12.12 11.95
CA HIS A 135 -24.90 -11.89 12.46
C HIS A 135 -25.97 -12.66 11.68
N THR A 136 -25.90 -12.61 10.33
CA THR A 136 -26.85 -13.31 9.46
C THR A 136 -26.76 -14.83 9.64
N ALA A 137 -25.55 -15.37 9.72
CA ALA A 137 -25.31 -16.78 9.96
C ALA A 137 -25.85 -17.24 11.33
N GLN A 138 -25.70 -16.41 12.37
CA GLN A 138 -26.25 -16.70 13.69
C GLN A 138 -27.78 -16.69 13.70
N THR A 139 -28.41 -15.71 13.06
CA THR A 139 -29.87 -15.63 12.92
C THR A 139 -30.42 -16.85 12.17
N LEU A 140 -29.76 -17.29 11.10
CA LEU A 140 -30.17 -18.47 10.35
C LEU A 140 -30.02 -19.77 11.15
N ARG A 141 -28.95 -19.91 11.95
CA ARG A 141 -28.80 -21.03 12.90
C ARG A 141 -29.96 -21.05 13.91
N SER A 142 -30.35 -19.89 14.44
CA SER A 142 -31.46 -19.75 15.39
C SER A 142 -32.81 -20.13 14.75
N ILE A 143 -33.10 -19.63 13.56
CA ILE A 143 -34.33 -19.97 12.81
C ILE A 143 -34.38 -21.48 12.53
N LYS A 144 -33.27 -22.07 12.06
CA LYS A 144 -33.21 -23.51 11.78
C LYS A 144 -33.48 -24.36 13.03
N SER A 145 -32.91 -23.98 14.17
CA SER A 145 -33.16 -24.66 15.45
C SER A 145 -34.63 -24.58 15.88
N ARG A 146 -35.23 -23.38 15.78
CA ARG A 146 -36.66 -23.18 16.10
C ARG A 146 -37.59 -23.96 15.18
N LEU A 147 -37.27 -24.04 13.88
CA LEU A 147 -38.06 -24.80 12.92
C LEU A 147 -38.03 -26.29 13.24
N ALA A 148 -36.83 -26.86 13.49
CA ALA A 148 -36.68 -28.26 13.88
C ALA A 148 -37.43 -28.60 15.19
N ALA A 149 -37.38 -27.70 16.18
CA ALA A 149 -38.13 -27.87 17.42
C ALA A 149 -39.66 -27.87 17.20
N LYS A 150 -40.14 -27.01 16.29
CA LYS A 150 -41.55 -26.96 15.92
C LYS A 150 -42.00 -28.23 15.20
N GLU A 151 -41.23 -28.69 14.22
CA GLU A 151 -41.50 -29.95 13.49
C GLU A 151 -41.61 -31.15 14.43
N LEU A 152 -40.70 -31.27 15.41
CA LEU A 152 -40.77 -32.30 16.45
C LEU A 152 -42.04 -32.18 17.31
N THR A 153 -42.41 -30.96 17.70
CA THR A 153 -43.62 -30.70 18.50
C THR A 153 -44.88 -31.07 17.73
N ASP A 154 -44.95 -30.70 16.45
CA ASP A 154 -46.08 -31.00 15.57
C ASP A 154 -46.22 -32.52 15.35
N LEU A 155 -45.11 -33.24 15.17
CA LEU A 155 -45.09 -34.71 15.08
C LEU A 155 -45.55 -35.38 16.38
N CYS A 156 -45.05 -34.92 17.54
CA CYS A 156 -45.47 -35.42 18.85
C CYS A 156 -46.97 -35.19 19.08
N GLY A 157 -47.48 -34.02 18.71
CA GLY A 157 -48.91 -33.69 18.79
C GLY A 157 -49.77 -34.56 17.87
N ALA A 158 -49.31 -34.83 16.64
CA ALA A 158 -49.98 -35.74 15.70
C ALA A 158 -50.02 -37.18 16.23
N TYR A 159 -48.91 -37.68 16.78
CA TYR A 159 -48.84 -39.01 17.38
C TYR A 159 -49.76 -39.17 18.60
N ALA A 160 -49.84 -38.15 19.46
CA ALA A 160 -50.73 -38.16 20.62
C ALA A 160 -52.21 -38.26 20.23
N LYS A 161 -52.63 -37.58 19.15
CA LYS A 161 -54.01 -37.63 18.63
C LYS A 161 -54.39 -38.97 18.01
N GLN A 162 -53.42 -39.71 17.47
CA GLN A 162 -53.65 -41.06 16.93
C GLN A 162 -53.80 -42.12 18.03
N ARG A 163 -53.36 -41.82 19.27
CA ARG A 163 -53.33 -42.78 20.38
C ARG A 163 -54.45 -42.65 21.38
N THR A 164 -55.37 -41.69 21.27
CA THR A 164 -56.60 -41.66 22.08
C THR A 164 -57.59 -42.68 21.52
N PRO A 165 -57.74 -43.89 22.12
CA PRO A 165 -58.77 -44.82 21.69
C PRO A 165 -60.11 -44.26 22.18
N ASP A 166 -61.12 -44.36 21.34
CA ASP A 166 -62.51 -44.05 21.67
C ASP A 166 -62.91 -44.90 22.89
N ARG A 167 -62.79 -44.32 24.11
CA ARG A 167 -63.32 -44.93 25.34
C ARG A 167 -64.83 -44.75 25.32
N LYS A 168 -65.50 -45.54 24.48
CA LYS A 168 -66.91 -45.86 24.67
C LYS A 168 -66.97 -46.99 25.70
N HIS A 169 -67.19 -46.60 26.96
CA HIS A 169 -67.66 -47.48 28.01
C HIS A 169 -68.96 -48.18 27.57
N PRO A 170 -69.08 -49.48 27.87
CA PRO A 170 -70.12 -49.93 28.78
C PRO A 170 -69.56 -50.18 30.19
#